data_AF-A0A164I595-F1
#
_entry.id   AF-A0A164I595-F1
#
_cell.length_a   1.000
_cell.length_b   1.000
_cell.length_c   1.000
_cell.angle_alpha   90.00
_cell.angle_beta   90.00
_cell.angle_gamma   90.00
#
_symmetry.space_group_name_H-M   'P 1'
#
loop_
_entity.id
_entity.type
_entity.pdbx_description
1 polymer ?
#
loop_
_entity_poly.entity_id
_entity_poly.type
_entity_poly.pdbx_seq_one_letter_code
_entity_poly.pdbx_strand_id
1 'polypeptide(L)'
;VQESIIECVREQDGQRVGPHLCPMERRPDAITRTCNDVPCPPRWNTSDFSTCSRTCGGGVQTREVHCIHEVARGGSNTLPVGADLCPQPPPRAQQFCNMIDCPVEWKTGEWSQ
;
A
#
# COMPACT_ATOMS: atom_id res chain seq x y z
N VAL A 1 -18.30 -9.14 3.00
CA VAL A 1 -19.52 -9.69 2.35
C VAL A 1 -20.66 -8.72 2.63
N GLN A 2 -21.58 -8.56 1.69
CA GLN A 2 -22.78 -7.74 1.82
C GLN A 2 -23.96 -8.60 1.43
N GLU A 3 -25.04 -8.48 2.19
CA GLU A 3 -26.30 -9.19 1.95
C GLU A 3 -27.28 -8.25 1.23
N SER A 4 -28.10 -8.81 0.34
CA SER A 4 -29.16 -8.07 -0.33
C SER A 4 -30.17 -7.55 0.69
N ILE A 5 -30.58 -6.30 0.55
CA ILE A 5 -31.64 -5.72 1.38
C ILE A 5 -32.98 -6.27 0.91
N ILE A 6 -33.70 -6.95 1.81
CA ILE A 6 -35.05 -7.45 1.55
C ILE A 6 -36.04 -6.41 2.08
N GLU A 7 -36.80 -5.78 1.17
CA GLU A 7 -37.80 -4.77 1.51
C GLU A 7 -39.19 -5.24 1.12
N CYS A 8 -40.14 -5.15 2.06
CA CYS A 8 -41.55 -5.36 1.77
C CYS A 8 -42.11 -4.06 1.19
N VAL A 9 -42.59 -4.10 -0.05
CA VAL A 9 -43.12 -2.93 -0.77
C VAL A 9 -44.55 -3.18 -1.25
N ARG A 10 -45.37 -2.14 -1.26
CA ARG A 10 -46.72 -2.18 -1.84
C ARG A 10 -46.62 -2.08 -3.37
N GLU A 11 -47.32 -2.96 -4.08
CA GLU A 11 -47.19 -3.10 -5.54
C GLU A 11 -47.68 -1.88 -6.34
N GLN A 12 -48.65 -1.13 -5.80
CA GLN A 12 -49.30 -0.03 -6.52
C GLN A 12 -48.44 1.22 -6.66
N ASP A 13 -47.57 1.46 -5.68
CA ASP A 13 -46.88 2.73 -5.46
C ASP A 13 -45.43 2.55 -4.99
N GLY A 14 -44.99 1.30 -4.81
CA GLY A 14 -43.62 0.96 -4.40
C GLY A 14 -43.28 1.35 -2.97
N GLN A 15 -44.24 1.80 -2.17
CA GLN A 15 -43.96 2.26 -0.81
C GLN A 15 -43.52 1.11 0.09
N ARG A 16 -42.43 1.35 0.82
CA ARG A 16 -41.94 0.43 1.85
C ARG A 16 -42.95 0.35 2.98
N VAL A 17 -43.37 -0.87 3.29
CA VAL A 17 -44.32 -1.15 4.36
C VAL A 17 -43.68 -2.09 5.39
N GLY A 18 -44.36 -2.29 6.52
CA GLY A 18 -43.87 -3.18 7.57
C GLY A 18 -43.67 -4.62 7.07
N PRO A 19 -42.61 -5.32 7.53
CA PRO A 19 -42.26 -6.66 7.03
C PRO A 19 -43.34 -7.71 7.29
N HIS A 20 -44.18 -7.51 8.31
CA HIS A 20 -45.30 -8.39 8.64
C HIS A 20 -46.48 -8.30 7.67
N LEU A 21 -46.54 -7.26 6.83
CA LEU A 21 -47.58 -7.11 5.81
C LEU A 21 -47.31 -7.96 4.57
N CYS A 22 -46.05 -8.37 4.37
CA CYS A 22 -45.70 -9.40 3.39
C CYS A 22 -45.79 -10.80 4.03
N PRO A 23 -46.30 -11.81 3.31
CA PRO A 23 -46.32 -13.19 3.79
C PRO A 23 -44.91 -13.74 3.96
N MET A 24 -44.61 -14.25 5.14
CA MET A 24 -43.27 -14.72 5.51
C MET A 24 -42.83 -15.93 4.67
N GLU A 25 -43.76 -16.76 4.20
CA GLU A 25 -43.49 -17.94 3.36
C GLU A 25 -42.98 -17.55 1.97
N ARG A 26 -43.20 -16.29 1.55
CA ARG A 26 -42.73 -15.75 0.27
C ARG A 26 -41.54 -14.81 0.45
N ARG A 27 -40.97 -14.72 1.66
CA ARG A 27 -39.78 -13.92 1.89
C ARG A 27 -38.63 -14.55 1.10
N PRO A 28 -37.99 -13.80 0.18
CA PRO A 28 -36.86 -14.33 -0.58
C PRO A 28 -35.67 -14.54 0.35
N ASP A 29 -34.78 -15.46 -0.03
CA ASP A 29 -33.50 -15.62 0.62
C ASP A 29 -32.60 -14.40 0.37
N ALA A 30 -31.83 -14.01 1.38
CA ALA A 30 -30.85 -12.96 1.21
C ALA A 30 -29.73 -13.45 0.28
N ILE A 31 -29.50 -12.71 -0.81
CA ILE A 31 -28.40 -12.96 -1.73
C ILE A 31 -27.14 -12.35 -1.11
N THR A 32 -26.15 -13.19 -0.85
CA THR A 32 -24.85 -12.75 -0.33
C THR A 32 -23.89 -12.48 -1.49
N ARG A 33 -23.30 -11.28 -1.50
CA ARG A 33 -22.23 -10.92 -2.43
C ARG A 33 -20.94 -10.65 -1.66
N THR A 34 -19.83 -11.10 -2.20
CA THR A 34 -18.49 -10.69 -1.78
C THR A 34 -18.21 -9.25 -2.25
N CYS A 35 -18.01 -8.34 -1.31
CA CYS A 35 -17.48 -7.01 -1.59
C CYS A 35 -15.95 -7.09 -1.68
N ASN A 36 -15.34 -6.17 -2.44
CA ASN A 36 -13.90 -6.08 -2.62
C ASN A 36 -13.30 -7.36 -3.27
N ASP A 37 -13.99 -7.92 -4.26
CA ASP A 37 -13.47 -9.05 -5.06
C ASP A 37 -12.35 -8.64 -6.03
N VAL A 38 -12.12 -7.34 -6.21
CA VAL A 38 -11.00 -6.85 -7.02
C VAL A 38 -9.75 -6.85 -6.13
N PRO A 39 -8.69 -7.58 -6.51
CA PRO A 39 -7.40 -7.50 -5.84
C PRO A 39 -6.91 -6.06 -5.83
N CYS A 40 -6.24 -5.64 -4.74
CA CYS A 40 -5.60 -4.33 -4.70
C CYS A 40 -4.57 -4.25 -5.83
N PRO A 41 -4.50 -3.14 -6.59
CA PRO A 41 -3.49 -2.99 -7.62
C PRO A 41 -2.08 -3.08 -7.02
N PRO A 42 -1.08 -3.57 -7.77
CA PRO A 42 0.31 -3.61 -7.31
C PRO A 42 0.82 -2.22 -6.92
N ARG A 43 1.62 -2.15 -5.85
CA ARG A 43 2.17 -0.91 -5.32
C ARG A 43 3.64 -1.05 -4.95
N TRP A 44 4.34 0.07 -4.97
CA TRP A 44 5.71 0.13 -4.46
C TRP A 44 5.74 -0.04 -2.96
N ASN A 45 6.64 -0.89 -2.49
CA ASN A 45 7.03 -1.00 -1.09
C ASN A 45 8.47 -0.54 -0.96
N THR A 46 8.73 0.33 0.01
CA THR A 46 10.07 0.89 0.24
C THR A 46 10.48 0.71 1.69
N SER A 47 11.72 0.32 1.92
CA SER A 47 12.32 0.41 3.25
C SER A 47 12.67 1.85 3.61
N ASP A 48 13.06 2.06 4.86
CA ASP A 48 13.80 3.26 5.25
C ASP A 48 15.16 3.31 4.53
N PHE A 49 15.70 4.52 4.42
CA PHE A 49 17.07 4.71 3.93
C PHE A 49 18.08 4.19 4.95
N SER A 50 19.13 3.56 4.44
CA SER A 50 20.32 3.22 5.20
C SER A 50 20.97 4.47 5.78
N THR A 51 21.84 4.28 6.76
CA THR A 51 22.75 5.35 7.20
C THR A 51 23.55 5.88 6.01
N CYS A 52 23.79 7.19 5.99
CA CYS A 52 24.60 7.82 4.97
C CYS A 52 26.04 7.26 4.99
N SER A 53 26.61 7.01 3.82
CA SER A 53 27.98 6.47 3.68
C SER A 53 29.06 7.38 4.27
N ARG A 54 28.78 8.67 4.39
CA ARG A 54 29.69 9.66 4.99
C ARG A 54 28.90 10.57 5.92
N THR A 55 29.54 11.00 7.00
CA THR A 55 28.97 11.99 7.93
C THR A 55 29.19 13.43 7.45
N CYS A 56 30.10 13.64 6.49
CA CYS A 56 30.45 14.93 5.89
C CYS A 56 31.02 14.73 4.47
N GLY A 57 31.13 15.82 3.72
CA GLY A 57 31.74 15.90 2.40
C GLY A 57 30.90 15.28 1.28
N GLY A 58 29.59 15.10 1.51
CA GLY A 58 28.67 14.45 0.57
C GLY A 58 28.83 12.93 0.56
N GLY A 59 27.82 12.25 1.06
CA GLY A 59 27.68 10.80 1.02
C GLY A 59 26.44 10.35 0.25
N VAL A 60 26.19 9.05 0.30
CA VAL A 60 25.07 8.40 -0.37
C VAL A 60 24.38 7.47 0.61
N GLN A 61 23.05 7.45 0.58
CA GLN A 61 22.22 6.50 1.32
C GLN A 61 21.30 5.76 0.35
N THR A 62 21.01 4.50 0.66
CA THR A 62 20.26 3.58 -0.20
C THR A 62 19.08 2.99 0.56
N ARG A 63 18.01 2.62 -0.15
CA ARG A 63 16.88 1.88 0.39
C ARG A 63 16.44 0.80 -0.58
N GLU A 64 15.76 -0.21 -0.05
CA GLU A 64 15.14 -1.24 -0.87
C GLU A 64 13.83 -0.71 -1.46
N VAL A 65 13.60 -1.01 -2.73
CA VAL A 65 12.39 -0.65 -3.49
C VAL A 65 11.96 -1.89 -4.26
N HIS A 66 10.78 -2.42 -3.93
CA HIS A 66 10.23 -3.60 -4.60
C HIS A 66 8.74 -3.42 -4.87
N CYS A 67 8.26 -3.97 -5.98
CA CYS A 67 6.85 -3.96 -6.32
C CYS A 67 6.16 -5.12 -5.61
N ILE A 68 5.02 -4.86 -4.97
CA ILE A 68 4.25 -5.88 -4.25
C ILE A 68 2.79 -5.89 -4.69
N HIS A 69 2.17 -7.07 -4.64
CA HIS A 69 0.74 -7.27 -4.86
C HIS A 69 0.16 -7.99 -3.63
N GLU A 70 -0.94 -7.46 -3.10
CA GLU A 70 -1.69 -8.09 -2.02
C GLU A 70 -2.50 -9.27 -2.57
N VAL A 71 -2.14 -10.49 -2.18
CA VAL A 71 -2.72 -11.74 -2.71
C VAL A 71 -3.87 -12.29 -1.87
N ALA A 72 -4.10 -11.74 -0.66
CA ALA A 72 -5.17 -12.19 0.23
C ALA A 72 -5.97 -11.03 0.83
N ARG A 73 -7.26 -11.28 1.09
CA ARG A 73 -8.16 -10.35 1.80
C ARG A 73 -7.58 -10.06 3.18
N GLY A 74 -7.33 -8.78 3.50
CA GLY A 74 -6.90 -8.36 4.83
C GLY A 74 -5.44 -7.92 4.97
N GLY A 75 -4.74 -7.63 3.87
CA GLY A 75 -3.46 -6.87 3.88
C GLY A 75 -2.24 -7.57 4.47
N SER A 76 -2.38 -8.76 5.05
CA SER A 76 -1.27 -9.46 5.71
C SER A 76 -0.37 -10.25 4.74
N ASN A 77 -0.82 -10.53 3.51
CA ASN A 77 -0.07 -11.35 2.55
C ASN A 77 0.26 -10.53 1.30
N THR A 78 1.48 -10.01 1.24
CA THR A 78 2.05 -9.29 0.10
C THR A 78 3.05 -10.19 -0.62
N LEU A 79 2.92 -10.32 -1.94
CA LEU A 79 3.86 -11.05 -2.78
C LEU A 79 4.72 -10.06 -3.58
N PRO A 80 6.05 -10.23 -3.65
CA PRO A 80 6.88 -9.47 -4.58
C PRO A 80 6.53 -9.84 -6.02
N VAL A 81 6.33 -8.83 -6.86
CA VAL A 81 5.98 -8.98 -8.28
C VAL A 81 6.91 -8.15 -9.17
N GLY A 82 6.78 -8.30 -10.49
CA GLY A 82 7.57 -7.55 -11.47
C GLY A 82 7.40 -6.03 -11.33
N ALA A 83 8.49 -5.29 -11.52
CA ALA A 83 8.52 -3.83 -11.43
C ALA A 83 7.57 -3.15 -12.43
N ASP A 84 7.38 -3.76 -13.59
CA ASP A 84 6.50 -3.33 -14.69
C ASP A 84 5.01 -3.31 -14.30
N LEU A 85 4.63 -4.08 -13.29
CA LEU A 85 3.25 -4.13 -12.79
C LEU A 85 2.93 -2.97 -11.84
N CYS A 86 3.95 -2.26 -11.35
CA CYS A 86 3.78 -1.07 -10.52
C CYS A 86 3.80 0.22 -11.36
N PRO A 87 3.19 1.31 -10.85
CA PRO A 87 3.22 2.62 -11.50
C PRO A 87 4.66 3.08 -11.76
N GLN A 88 4.97 3.42 -13.00
CA GLN A 88 6.28 3.96 -13.37
C GLN A 88 6.30 5.49 -13.21
N PRO A 89 7.43 6.08 -12.80
CA PRO A 89 8.72 5.44 -12.48
C PRO A 89 8.79 4.88 -11.04
N PRO A 90 9.75 3.98 -10.75
CA PRO A 90 10.00 3.52 -9.40
C PRO A 90 10.46 4.66 -8.48
N PRO A 91 10.16 4.58 -7.17
CA PRO A 91 10.73 5.46 -6.18
C PRO A 91 12.27 5.39 -6.19
N ARG A 92 12.91 6.50 -5.81
CA ARG A 92 14.38 6.55 -5.73
C ARG A 92 14.91 5.52 -4.74
N ALA A 93 15.76 4.61 -5.19
CA ALA A 93 16.47 3.66 -4.34
C ALA A 93 17.71 4.29 -3.69
N GLN A 94 18.15 5.45 -4.17
CA GLN A 94 19.37 6.11 -3.70
C GLN A 94 19.17 7.63 -3.65
N GLN A 95 19.80 8.28 -2.66
CA GLN A 95 19.88 9.74 -2.59
C GLN A 95 21.19 10.21 -1.94
N PHE A 96 21.58 11.45 -2.26
CA PHE A 96 22.68 12.13 -1.59
C PHE A 96 22.30 12.53 -0.17
N CYS A 97 23.29 12.55 0.71
CA CYS A 97 23.13 12.91 2.11
C CYS A 97 24.41 13.56 2.64
N ASN A 98 24.31 14.26 3.77
CA ASN A 98 25.43 14.85 4.48
C ASN A 98 26.35 15.71 3.59
N MET A 99 25.75 16.67 2.88
CA MET A 99 26.42 17.65 2.02
C MET A 99 27.14 18.77 2.80
N ILE A 100 27.42 18.56 4.08
CA ILE A 100 28.16 19.48 4.94
C ILE A 100 29.66 19.24 4.78
N ASP A 101 30.48 20.28 4.75
CA ASP A 101 31.94 20.13 4.65
C ASP A 101 32.52 19.34 5.83
N CYS A 102 33.61 18.62 5.56
CA CYS A 102 34.29 17.86 6.60
C CYS A 102 35.12 18.76 7.51
N PRO A 103 35.23 18.42 8.80
CA PRO A 103 36.13 19.11 9.72
C PRO A 103 37.57 19.11 9.19
N VAL A 104 38.26 20.23 9.38
CA VAL A 104 39.67 20.39 9.01
C VAL A 104 40.56 20.03 10.20
N GLU A 105 41.59 19.22 9.97
CA GLU A 105 42.55 18.81 11.00
C GLU A 105 43.99 18.91 10.49
N TRP A 106 44.90 19.40 11.35
CA TRP A 106 46.33 19.41 11.09
C TRP A 106 46.89 17.99 11.19
N LYS A 107 47.65 17.57 10.18
CA LYS A 107 48.41 16.31 10.20
C LYS A 107 49.88 16.60 9.98
N THR A 108 50.74 16.00 10.81
CA THR A 108 52.18 15.99 10.57
C THR A 108 52.48 15.00 9.44
N GLY A 109 53.25 15.44 8.44
CA GLY A 109 53.76 14.57 7.38
C GLY A 109 54.95 13.73 7.84
N GLU A 110 55.37 12.79 7.01
CA GLU A 110 56.63 12.08 7.23
C GLU A 110 57.82 13.00 7.01
N TRP A 111 58.89 12.78 7.77
CA TRP A 111 60.14 13.53 7.64
C TRP A 111 60.77 13.25 6.27
N SER A 112 60.98 14.28 5.46
CA SER A 112 61.81 14.19 4.25
C SER A 112 63.27 14.47 4.63
N GLN A 113 64.18 13.56 4.24
CA GLN A 113 65.63 13.72 4.37
C GLN A 113 66.22 14.61 3.28
#